data_AF-A0A350W4N4-F1
#
_entry.id   AF-A0A350W4N4-F1
#
_cell.length_a   1.000
_cell.length_b   1.000
_cell.length_c   1.000
_cell.angle_alpha   90.00
_cell.angle_beta   90.00
_cell.angle_gamma   90.00
#
_symmetry.space_group_name_H-M   'P 1'
#
loop_
_entity.id
_entity.type
_entity.pdbx_description
1 polymer ?
#
loop_
_entity_poly.entity_id
_entity_poly.type
_entity_poly.pdbx_seq_one_letter_code
_entity_poly.pdbx_strand_id
1 'polypeptide(L)'
;MKELILLLLATIFVNNFVFARFLGICPYMGVSKKIPDAIGMGLAVIFVLLIASVSSWFIQYFILNPLHIEYLQTIVFILVIAALVQFVEMVIMKTSPALYKALGIYLPLISTNCIILAVAILNIRENHSLIKTVVFTVGAGLGFTLALILMSSIRERLELADVPKSLKGEPLAFIIAGLIAIAFFGFTGMM
;
A
#
# COMPACT_ATOMS: atom_id res chain seq x y z
N MET A 1 -6.15 1.10 -24.84
CA MET A 1 -4.87 0.47 -24.44
C MET A 1 -3.80 1.50 -24.03
N LYS A 2 -3.50 2.53 -24.84
CA LYS A 2 -2.58 3.61 -24.44
C LYS A 2 -2.98 4.34 -23.14
N GLU A 3 -4.27 4.63 -22.95
CA GLU A 3 -4.75 5.25 -21.69
C GLU A 3 -4.57 4.38 -20.44
N LEU A 4 -4.69 3.04 -20.55
CA LEU A 4 -4.50 2.14 -19.41
C LEU A 4 -3.04 2.05 -19.00
N ILE A 5 -2.13 2.09 -19.97
CA ILE A 5 -0.68 2.10 -19.73
C ILE A 5 -0.24 3.45 -19.17
N LEU A 6 -0.80 4.56 -19.67
CA LEU A 6 -0.58 5.91 -19.14
C LEU A 6 -1.12 6.04 -17.71
N LEU A 7 -2.30 5.50 -17.41
CA LEU A 7 -2.86 5.48 -16.06
C LEU A 7 -2.03 4.62 -15.11
N LEU A 8 -1.51 3.48 -15.57
CA LEU A 8 -0.62 2.63 -14.77
C LEU A 8 0.72 3.31 -14.49
N LEU A 9 1.34 3.94 -15.49
CA LEU A 9 2.57 4.73 -15.31
C LEU A 9 2.34 5.97 -14.43
N ALA A 10 1.20 6.66 -14.61
CA ALA A 10 0.78 7.78 -13.79
C ALA A 10 0.60 7.38 -12.32
N THR A 11 -0.08 6.27 -12.04
CA THR A 11 -0.33 5.81 -10.67
C THR A 11 0.95 5.28 -10.00
N ILE A 12 1.87 4.68 -10.77
CA ILE A 12 3.15 4.17 -10.23
C ILE A 12 4.13 5.32 -9.93
N PHE A 13 4.27 6.31 -10.83
CA PHE A 13 5.31 7.33 -10.74
C PHE A 13 4.83 8.72 -10.32
N VAL A 14 3.63 9.14 -10.70
CA VAL A 14 3.20 10.55 -10.57
C VAL A 14 2.19 10.75 -9.43
N ASN A 15 1.27 9.80 -9.23
CA ASN A 15 0.34 9.75 -8.10
C ASN A 15 0.75 8.69 -7.07
N ASN A 16 2.06 8.54 -6.81
CA ASN A 16 2.53 7.57 -5.83
C ASN A 16 1.94 7.90 -4.45
N PHE A 17 1.03 7.04 -3.97
CA PHE A 17 0.31 7.22 -2.71
C PHE A 17 1.21 7.38 -1.48
N VAL A 18 2.40 6.79 -1.52
CA VAL A 18 3.34 6.79 -0.40
C VAL A 18 4.09 8.11 -0.30
N PHE A 19 4.56 8.66 -1.43
CA PHE A 19 5.41 9.85 -1.44
C PHE A 19 4.67 11.15 -1.78
N ALA A 20 3.59 11.10 -2.56
CA ALA A 20 2.81 12.28 -2.94
C ALA A 20 1.62 12.54 -1.99
N ARG A 21 1.06 11.48 -1.38
CA ARG A 21 -0.11 11.59 -0.49
C ARG A 21 0.15 11.13 0.95
N PHE A 22 1.37 10.66 1.26
CA PHE A 22 1.78 10.22 2.60
C PHE A 22 0.92 9.09 3.20
N LEU A 23 0.39 8.18 2.38
CA LEU A 23 -0.39 7.03 2.86
C LEU A 23 0.46 5.78 2.99
N GLY A 24 0.17 4.96 4.01
CA GLY A 24 0.82 3.66 4.22
C GLY A 24 2.17 3.73 4.95
N ILE A 25 2.42 4.80 5.70
CA ILE A 25 3.68 5.01 6.43
C ILE A 25 3.86 3.96 7.56
N CYS A 26 2.77 3.47 8.15
CA CYS A 26 2.81 2.53 9.28
C CYS A 26 3.58 1.23 8.95
N PRO A 27 3.24 0.46 7.89
CA PRO A 27 4.03 -0.70 7.49
C PRO A 27 5.36 -0.31 6.85
N TYR A 28 5.44 0.88 6.23
CA TYR A 28 6.65 1.40 5.62
C TYR A 28 7.80 1.57 6.62
N MET A 29 7.52 2.07 7.82
CA MET A 29 8.54 2.24 8.86
C MET A 29 8.85 0.93 9.60
N GLY A 30 7.84 0.06 9.76
CA GLY A 30 7.95 -1.18 10.51
C GLY A 30 8.75 -2.28 9.81
N VAL A 31 8.55 -2.48 8.50
CA VAL A 31 9.07 -3.66 7.77
C VAL A 31 10.26 -3.32 6.84
N SER A 32 10.75 -2.08 6.87
CA SER A 32 11.84 -1.64 5.98
C SER A 32 13.26 -1.93 6.48
N LYS A 33 13.46 -2.90 7.38
CA LYS A 33 14.81 -3.25 7.86
C LYS A 33 15.57 -4.16 6.91
N LYS A 34 14.86 -5.07 6.24
CA LYS A 34 15.44 -6.05 5.32
C LYS A 34 14.69 -6.05 3.99
N ILE A 35 15.42 -6.17 2.88
CA ILE A 35 14.83 -6.31 1.55
C ILE A 35 13.85 -7.51 1.44
N PRO A 36 14.16 -8.75 1.88
CA PRO A 36 13.23 -9.87 1.75
C PRO A 36 11.90 -9.66 2.48
N ASP A 37 11.93 -9.04 3.66
CA ASP A 37 10.71 -8.76 4.45
C ASP A 37 9.85 -7.69 3.76
N ALA A 38 10.49 -6.66 3.18
CA ALA A 38 9.82 -5.62 2.42
C ALA A 38 9.15 -6.15 1.14
N ILE A 39 9.79 -7.08 0.43
CA ILE A 39 9.20 -7.74 -0.76
C ILE A 39 8.00 -8.59 -0.34
N GLY A 40 8.13 -9.38 0.73
CA GLY A 40 7.04 -10.19 1.26
C GLY A 40 5.83 -9.34 1.65
N MET A 41 6.06 -8.21 2.33
CA MET A 41 5.01 -7.28 2.71
C MET A 41 4.36 -6.60 1.49
N GLY A 42 5.15 -6.16 0.52
CA GLY A 42 4.65 -5.53 -0.70
C GLY A 42 3.73 -6.45 -1.50
N LEU A 43 4.13 -7.71 -1.68
CA LEU A 43 3.31 -8.73 -2.36
C LEU A 43 2.00 -9.02 -1.62
N ALA A 44 2.05 -9.15 -0.29
CA ALA A 44 0.85 -9.35 0.52
C ALA A 44 -0.12 -8.17 0.40
N VAL A 45 0.40 -6.94 0.44
CA VAL A 45 -0.42 -5.72 0.27
C VAL A 45 -1.03 -5.67 -1.13
N ILE A 46 -0.28 -5.94 -2.21
CA ILE A 46 -0.83 -5.97 -3.59
C ILE A 46 -2.01 -6.95 -3.67
N PHE A 47 -1.86 -8.14 -3.10
CA PHE A 47 -2.89 -9.18 -3.14
C PHE A 47 -4.17 -8.75 -2.41
N VAL A 48 -4.02 -8.27 -1.17
CA VAL A 48 -5.17 -7.78 -0.37
C VAL A 48 -5.81 -6.57 -1.04
N LEU A 49 -5.01 -5.65 -1.55
CA LEU A 49 -5.47 -4.43 -2.21
C LEU A 49 -6.35 -4.76 -3.43
N LEU A 50 -5.96 -5.75 -4.23
CA LEU A 50 -6.71 -6.20 -5.41
C LEU A 50 -8.06 -6.77 -5.01
N ILE A 51 -8.08 -7.72 -4.06
CA ILE A 51 -9.32 -8.38 -3.63
C ILE A 51 -10.25 -7.36 -2.95
N ALA A 52 -9.71 -6.51 -2.09
CA ALA A 52 -10.47 -5.46 -1.42
C ALA A 52 -11.08 -4.47 -2.42
N SER A 53 -10.30 -3.99 -3.40
CA SER A 53 -10.80 -3.03 -4.40
C SER A 53 -11.91 -3.61 -5.27
N VAL A 54 -11.79 -4.88 -5.68
CA VAL A 54 -12.85 -5.56 -6.45
C VAL A 54 -14.10 -5.77 -5.60
N SER A 55 -13.93 -6.19 -4.34
CA SER A 55 -15.04 -6.43 -3.41
C SER A 55 -15.78 -5.14 -3.07
N SER A 56 -15.05 -4.06 -2.78
CA SER A 56 -15.60 -2.73 -2.54
C SER A 56 -16.36 -2.18 -3.74
N TRP A 57 -15.88 -2.44 -4.96
CA TRP A 57 -16.60 -2.05 -6.19
C TRP A 57 -17.95 -2.76 -6.29
N PHE A 58 -18.00 -4.08 -6.09
CA PHE A 58 -19.27 -4.82 -6.08
C PHE A 58 -20.23 -4.30 -5.02
N ILE A 59 -19.75 -4.08 -3.81
CA ILE A 59 -20.56 -3.61 -2.69
C ILE A 59 -21.13 -2.21 -2.95
N GLN A 60 -20.34 -1.31 -3.55
CA GLN A 60 -20.82 0.02 -3.89
C GLN A 60 -21.97 -0.02 -4.91
N TYR A 61 -21.76 -0.72 -6.03
CA TYR A 61 -22.72 -0.72 -7.13
C TYR A 61 -23.96 -1.56 -6.85
N PHE A 62 -23.83 -2.69 -6.16
CA PHE A 62 -24.95 -3.61 -5.89
C PHE A 62 -25.68 -3.35 -4.58
N ILE A 63 -25.07 -2.67 -3.60
CA ILE A 63 -25.67 -2.48 -2.27
C ILE A 63 -25.86 -1.00 -1.96
N LEU A 64 -24.81 -0.18 -2.02
CA LEU A 64 -24.90 1.21 -1.55
C LEU A 64 -25.71 2.12 -2.46
N ASN A 65 -25.51 2.00 -3.78
CA ASN A 65 -26.25 2.78 -4.77
C ASN A 65 -27.77 2.50 -4.74
N PRO A 66 -28.25 1.23 -4.72
CA PRO A 66 -29.69 0.96 -4.68
C PRO A 66 -30.36 1.27 -3.34
N LEU A 67 -29.62 1.21 -2.22
CA LEU A 67 -30.16 1.55 -0.91
C LEU A 67 -30.03 3.05 -0.56
N HIS A 68 -29.35 3.86 -1.39
CA HIS A 68 -29.05 5.28 -1.13
C HIS A 68 -28.30 5.55 0.19
N ILE A 69 -27.48 4.60 0.65
CA ILE A 69 -26.73 4.68 1.94
C ILE A 69 -25.25 4.98 1.67
N GLU A 70 -24.98 6.04 0.90
CA GLU A 70 -23.61 6.41 0.53
C GLU A 70 -22.78 6.89 1.74
N TYR A 71 -23.44 7.43 2.78
CA TYR A 71 -22.76 7.93 3.97
C TYR A 71 -22.06 6.84 4.80
N LEU A 72 -22.46 5.56 4.68
CA LEU A 72 -21.81 4.43 5.36
C LEU A 72 -20.61 3.84 4.61
N GLN A 73 -20.26 4.37 3.43
CA GLN A 73 -19.24 3.81 2.55
C GLN A 73 -17.93 3.47 3.26
N THR A 74 -17.38 4.40 4.03
CA THR A 74 -16.10 4.20 4.74
C THR A 74 -16.18 3.07 5.77
N ILE A 75 -17.28 2.98 6.52
CA ILE A 75 -17.47 1.96 7.56
C ILE A 75 -17.57 0.57 6.91
N VAL A 76 -18.35 0.46 5.84
CA VAL A 76 -18.53 -0.79 5.09
C VAL A 76 -17.20 -1.25 4.50
N PHE A 77 -16.39 -0.34 3.94
CA PHE A 77 -15.09 -0.72 3.38
C PHE A 77 -14.11 -1.20 4.44
N ILE A 78 -14.04 -0.53 5.59
CA ILE A 78 -13.19 -0.99 6.70
C ILE A 78 -13.61 -2.39 7.15
N LEU A 79 -14.90 -2.66 7.27
CA LEU A 79 -15.42 -3.97 7.66
C LEU A 79 -15.03 -5.07 6.65
N VAL A 80 -15.18 -4.78 5.35
CA VAL A 80 -14.83 -5.71 4.26
C VAL A 80 -13.34 -5.97 4.23
N ILE A 81 -12.52 -4.92 4.34
CA ILE A 81 -11.06 -5.05 4.38
C ILE A 81 -10.63 -5.87 5.60
N ALA A 82 -11.19 -5.60 6.79
CA ALA A 82 -10.87 -6.36 7.99
C ALA A 82 -11.20 -7.84 7.85
N ALA A 83 -12.39 -8.18 7.32
CA ALA A 83 -12.78 -9.57 7.09
C ALA A 83 -11.86 -10.28 6.09
N LEU A 84 -11.48 -9.61 5.00
CA LEU A 84 -10.57 -10.15 3.98
C LEU A 84 -9.15 -10.34 4.53
N VAL A 85 -8.63 -9.37 5.28
CA VAL A 85 -7.28 -9.47 5.87
C VAL A 85 -7.22 -10.61 6.88
N GLN A 86 -8.26 -10.78 7.71
CA GLN A 86 -8.36 -11.90 8.64
C GLN A 86 -8.32 -13.25 7.91
N PHE A 87 -9.02 -13.34 6.78
CA PHE A 87 -8.98 -14.53 5.93
C PHE A 87 -7.58 -14.79 5.37
N VAL A 88 -6.91 -13.74 4.87
CA VAL A 88 -5.56 -13.83 4.33
C VAL A 88 -4.54 -14.22 5.41
N GLU A 89 -4.68 -13.71 6.63
CA GLU A 89 -3.84 -14.08 7.77
C GLU A 89 -3.88 -15.59 8.04
N MET A 90 -5.09 -16.17 8.07
CA MET A 90 -5.26 -17.62 8.24
C MET A 90 -4.63 -18.43 7.08
N VAL A 91 -4.72 -17.93 5.85
CA VAL A 91 -4.12 -18.57 4.67
C VAL A 91 -2.58 -18.50 4.73
N ILE A 92 -2.01 -17.37 5.12
CA ILE A 92 -0.56 -17.18 5.24
C ILE A 92 0.02 -18.08 6.33
N MET A 93 -0.67 -18.18 7.48
CA MET A 93 -0.26 -19.06 8.58
C MET A 93 -0.14 -20.52 8.13
N LYS A 94 -0.99 -20.97 7.20
CA LYS A 94 -1.00 -22.34 6.69
C LYS A 94 -0.04 -22.58 5.52
N THR A 95 0.19 -21.59 4.67
CA THR A 95 0.98 -21.73 3.44
C THR A 95 2.47 -21.43 3.65
N SER A 96 2.82 -20.47 4.50
CA SER A 96 4.21 -20.01 4.65
C SER A 96 4.55 -19.61 6.11
N PRO A 97 4.88 -20.57 6.99
CA PRO A 97 5.24 -20.28 8.37
C PRO A 97 6.51 -19.43 8.52
N ALA A 98 7.39 -19.43 7.51
CA ALA A 98 8.56 -18.55 7.48
C ALA A 98 8.17 -17.06 7.35
N LEU A 99 7.22 -16.74 6.47
CA LEU A 99 6.74 -15.37 6.29
C LEU A 99 5.91 -14.92 7.49
N TYR A 100 5.07 -15.82 8.04
CA TYR A 100 4.30 -15.53 9.26
C TYR A 100 5.20 -15.24 10.47
N LYS A 101 6.36 -15.92 10.62
CA LYS A 101 7.31 -15.61 11.70
C LYS A 101 8.00 -14.25 11.54
N ALA A 102 8.23 -13.80 10.30
CA ALA A 102 8.85 -12.51 10.01
C ALA A 102 7.86 -11.34 10.08
N LEU A 103 6.63 -11.53 9.59
CA LEU A 103 5.62 -10.50 9.41
C LEU A 103 4.43 -10.60 10.39
N GLY A 104 4.41 -11.59 11.28
CA GLY A 104 3.27 -11.91 12.17
C GLY A 104 2.58 -10.69 12.80
N ILE A 105 3.37 -9.81 13.41
CA ILE A 105 2.88 -8.61 14.11
C ILE A 105 2.38 -7.54 13.12
N TYR A 106 2.86 -7.55 11.88
CA TYR A 106 2.55 -6.57 10.84
C TYR A 106 1.37 -6.97 9.93
N LEU A 107 0.90 -8.23 10.01
CA LEU A 107 -0.27 -8.69 9.26
C LEU A 107 -1.55 -7.91 9.62
N PRO A 108 -1.89 -7.67 10.91
CA PRO A 108 -3.01 -6.82 11.28
C PRO A 108 -2.87 -5.36 10.81
N LEU A 109 -1.65 -4.86 10.64
CA LEU A 109 -1.40 -3.51 10.12
C LEU A 109 -1.79 -3.36 8.64
N ILE A 110 -2.02 -4.46 7.92
CA ILE A 110 -2.60 -4.42 6.57
C ILE A 110 -4.05 -3.91 6.65
N SER A 111 -4.84 -4.36 7.63
CA SER A 111 -6.25 -3.97 7.74
C SER A 111 -6.46 -2.47 8.02
N THR A 112 -5.52 -1.86 8.75
CA THR A 112 -5.53 -0.43 9.08
C THR A 112 -4.67 0.40 8.13
N ASN A 113 -4.21 -0.18 7.02
CA ASN A 113 -3.36 0.53 6.09
C ASN A 113 -4.18 1.55 5.28
N CYS A 114 -3.80 2.82 5.43
CA CYS A 114 -4.45 3.94 4.76
C CYS A 114 -4.43 3.82 3.23
N ILE A 115 -3.42 3.17 2.64
CA ILE A 115 -3.36 2.98 1.18
C ILE A 115 -4.53 2.11 0.68
N ILE A 116 -4.93 1.10 1.46
CA ILE A 116 -5.97 0.16 1.05
C ILE A 116 -7.33 0.84 1.02
N LEU A 117 -7.64 1.56 2.09
CA LEU A 117 -8.87 2.32 2.17
C LEU A 117 -8.93 3.44 1.12
N ALA A 118 -7.83 4.17 0.91
CA ALA A 118 -7.81 5.27 -0.04
C ALA A 118 -7.97 4.80 -1.48
N VAL A 119 -7.30 3.72 -1.89
CA VAL A 119 -7.44 3.15 -3.24
C VAL A 119 -8.87 2.68 -3.47
N ALA A 120 -9.50 2.04 -2.48
CA ALA A 120 -10.90 1.62 -2.59
C ALA A 120 -11.87 2.81 -2.77
N ILE A 121 -11.68 3.89 -2.01
CA ILE A 121 -12.52 5.10 -2.11
C ILE A 121 -12.28 5.83 -3.43
N LEU A 122 -11.02 5.99 -3.86
CA LEU A 122 -10.67 6.70 -5.10
C LEU A 122 -11.16 5.96 -6.33
N ASN A 123 -11.09 4.63 -6.33
CA ASN A 123 -11.63 3.80 -7.40
C ASN A 123 -13.12 4.10 -7.67
N ILE A 124 -13.86 4.38 -6.61
CA ILE A 124 -15.29 4.67 -6.68
C ILE A 124 -15.54 6.13 -7.03
N ARG A 125 -14.81 7.07 -6.41
CA ARG A 125 -14.93 8.49 -6.72
C ARG A 125 -14.63 8.81 -8.19
N GLU A 126 -13.67 8.10 -8.78
CA GLU A 126 -13.30 8.29 -10.19
C GLU A 126 -14.15 7.43 -11.16
N ASN A 127 -15.17 6.71 -10.66
CA ASN A 127 -16.06 5.84 -11.45
C ASN A 127 -15.30 4.89 -12.38
N HIS A 128 -14.25 4.24 -11.87
CA HIS A 128 -13.49 3.29 -12.66
C HIS A 128 -14.32 2.04 -12.99
N SER A 129 -14.34 1.65 -14.27
CA SER A 129 -14.82 0.32 -14.69
C SER A 129 -14.00 -0.78 -14.00
N LEU A 130 -14.54 -1.99 -13.83
CA LEU A 130 -13.83 -3.14 -13.22
C LEU A 130 -12.39 -3.31 -13.71
N ILE A 131 -12.18 -3.17 -15.03
CA ILE A 131 -10.85 -3.33 -15.65
C ILE A 131 -9.90 -2.18 -15.22
N LYS A 132 -10.40 -0.94 -15.19
CA LYS A 132 -9.63 0.22 -14.71
C LYS A 132 -9.30 0.11 -13.23
N THR A 133 -10.24 -0.36 -12.41
CA THR A 133 -10.06 -0.59 -10.97
C THR A 133 -8.91 -1.56 -10.71
N VAL A 134 -8.88 -2.71 -11.40
CA VAL A 134 -7.80 -3.69 -11.23
C VAL A 134 -6.44 -3.10 -11.62
N VAL A 135 -6.37 -2.41 -12.77
CA VAL A 135 -5.11 -1.80 -13.25
C VAL A 135 -4.62 -0.70 -12.31
N PHE A 136 -5.51 0.16 -11.84
CA PHE A 136 -5.20 1.23 -10.89
C PHE A 136 -4.70 0.67 -9.56
N THR A 137 -5.39 -0.35 -9.05
CA THR A 137 -5.04 -1.02 -7.81
C THR A 137 -3.68 -1.72 -7.89
N VAL A 138 -3.40 -2.45 -8.98
CA VAL A 138 -2.08 -3.07 -9.19
C VAL A 138 -0.99 -2.00 -9.28
N GLY A 139 -1.25 -0.89 -9.97
CA GLY A 139 -0.32 0.25 -10.02
C GLY A 139 -0.01 0.84 -8.65
N ALA A 140 -1.04 1.04 -7.81
CA ALA A 140 -0.88 1.56 -6.46
C ALA A 140 -0.08 0.60 -5.55
N GLY A 141 -0.35 -0.71 -5.63
CA GLY A 141 0.37 -1.72 -4.87
C GLY A 141 1.84 -1.89 -5.31
N LEU A 142 2.12 -1.77 -6.62
CA LEU A 142 3.50 -1.75 -7.13
C LEU A 142 4.24 -0.50 -6.68
N GLY A 143 3.59 0.67 -6.68
CA GLY A 143 4.17 1.91 -6.15
C GLY A 143 4.54 1.81 -4.67
N PHE A 144 3.68 1.18 -3.86
CA PHE A 144 3.97 0.89 -2.45
C PHE A 144 5.14 -0.09 -2.27
N THR A 145 5.19 -1.14 -3.08
CA THR A 145 6.27 -2.13 -3.03
C THR A 145 7.62 -1.50 -3.43
N LEU A 146 7.62 -0.65 -4.46
CA LEU A 146 8.80 0.10 -4.88
C LEU A 146 9.30 1.02 -3.76
N ALA A 147 8.38 1.74 -3.10
CA ALA A 147 8.71 2.61 -1.98
C ALA A 147 9.37 1.82 -0.84
N LEU A 148 8.79 0.66 -0.47
CA LEU A 148 9.35 -0.23 0.55
C LEU A 148 10.75 -0.73 0.19
N ILE A 149 10.97 -1.18 -1.03
CA ILE A 149 12.27 -1.69 -1.49
C ILE A 149 13.32 -0.58 -1.45
N LEU A 150 12.98 0.63 -1.91
CA LEU A 150 13.89 1.78 -1.84
C LEU A 150 14.30 2.07 -0.40
N MET A 151 13.33 2.13 0.51
CA MET A 151 13.58 2.37 1.93
C MET A 151 14.46 1.29 2.55
N SER A 152 14.14 0.01 2.32
CA SER A 152 14.95 -1.11 2.81
C SER A 152 16.37 -1.09 2.27
N SER A 153 16.54 -0.78 0.98
CA SER A 153 17.88 -0.74 0.36
C SER A 153 18.78 0.34 0.98
N ILE A 154 18.20 1.50 1.31
CA ILE A 154 18.93 2.59 1.96
C ILE A 154 19.22 2.22 3.42
N ARG A 155 18.25 1.67 4.15
CA ARG A 155 18.43 1.27 5.55
C ARG A 155 19.48 0.17 5.70
N GLU A 156 19.46 -0.86 4.86
CA GLU A 156 20.42 -1.96 4.87
C GLU A 156 21.85 -1.48 4.58
N ARG A 157 22.01 -0.52 3.64
CA ARG A 157 23.31 0.12 3.39
C ARG A 157 23.80 0.98 4.55
N LEU A 158 22.88 1.67 5.22
CA LEU A 158 23.21 2.60 6.28
C LEU A 158 23.49 1.91 7.62
N GLU A 159 23.04 0.68 7.81
CA GLU A 159 23.47 -0.18 8.92
C GLU A 159 24.98 -0.48 8.87
N LEU A 160 25.58 -0.51 7.67
CA LEU A 160 27.02 -0.69 7.47
C LEU A 160 27.82 0.61 7.60
N ALA A 161 27.15 1.77 7.67
CA ALA A 161 27.78 3.08 7.74
C ALA A 161 27.93 3.55 9.19
N ASP A 162 28.95 4.38 9.43
CA ASP A 162 29.25 4.89 10.77
C ASP A 162 28.35 6.11 11.10
N VAL A 163 27.12 5.83 11.52
CA VAL A 163 26.14 6.85 11.92
C VAL A 163 26.19 7.14 13.43
N PRO A 164 25.97 8.40 13.87
CA PRO A 164 25.97 8.76 15.30
C PRO A 164 24.96 7.92 16.10
N LYS A 165 25.35 7.47 17.30
CA LYS A 165 24.51 6.60 18.14
C LYS A 165 23.10 7.16 18.39
N SER A 166 22.96 8.48 18.53
CA SER A 166 21.68 9.16 18.77
C SER A 166 20.72 9.15 17.58
N LEU A 167 21.23 8.92 16.36
CA LEU A 167 20.44 8.89 15.13
C LEU A 167 20.08 7.46 14.70
N LYS A 168 20.74 6.42 15.24
CA LYS A 168 20.49 5.03 14.84
C LYS A 168 19.02 4.62 15.05
N GLY A 169 18.48 3.86 14.10
CA GLY A 169 17.13 3.29 14.17
C GLY A 169 16.06 4.13 13.50
N GLU A 170 14.95 4.34 14.21
CA GLU A 170 13.74 5.01 13.71
C GLU A 170 13.93 6.51 13.38
N PRO A 171 14.71 7.31 14.13
CA PRO A 171 14.93 8.73 13.78
C PRO A 171 15.54 8.91 12.39
N LEU A 172 16.55 8.09 12.07
CA LEU A 172 17.19 8.09 10.76
C LEU A 172 16.24 7.62 9.65
N ALA A 173 15.36 6.66 9.95
CA ALA A 173 14.34 6.25 9.00
C ALA A 173 13.39 7.40 8.63
N PHE A 174 13.02 8.27 9.58
CA PHE A 174 12.23 9.47 9.27
C PHE A 174 12.99 10.49 8.42
N ILE A 175 14.29 10.70 8.69
CA ILE A 175 15.13 11.60 7.88
C ILE A 175 15.24 11.08 6.44
N ILE A 176 15.51 9.78 6.28
CA ILE A 176 15.58 9.13 4.96
C ILE A 176 14.23 9.26 4.24
N ALA A 177 13.12 8.98 4.94
CA ALA A 177 11.79 9.10 4.35
C ALA A 177 11.51 10.52 3.85
N GLY A 178 11.93 11.55 4.61
CA GLY A 178 11.85 12.95 4.19
C GLY A 178 12.71 13.25 2.95
N LEU A 179 13.96 12.79 2.91
CA LEU A 179 14.84 12.97 1.75
C LEU A 179 14.30 12.28 0.49
N ILE A 180 13.77 11.06 0.63
CA ILE A 180 13.12 10.35 -0.48
C ILE A 180 11.86 11.11 -0.93
N ALA A 181 11.05 11.60 0.01
CA ALA A 181 9.86 12.39 -0.34
C ALA A 181 10.21 13.64 -1.16
N ILE A 182 11.28 14.37 -0.78
CA ILE A 182 11.77 15.53 -1.56
C ILE A 182 12.21 15.11 -2.97
N ALA A 183 12.94 14.00 -3.10
CA ALA A 183 13.36 13.48 -4.40
C ALA A 183 12.16 13.08 -5.28
N PHE A 184 11.13 12.48 -4.68
CA PHE A 184 9.90 12.09 -5.40
C PHE A 184 9.00 13.28 -5.72
N PHE A 185 9.05 14.37 -4.96
CA PHE A 185 8.32 15.60 -5.27
C PHE A 185 8.74 16.18 -6.63
N GLY A 186 9.99 15.97 -7.06
CA GLY A 186 10.46 16.36 -8.41
C GLY A 186 9.71 15.69 -9.57
N PHE A 187 9.08 14.52 -9.36
CA PHE A 187 8.30 13.82 -10.38
C PHE A 187 6.85 14.33 -10.50
N THR A 188 6.38 15.14 -9.56
CA THR A 188 4.99 15.65 -9.57
C THR A 188 4.70 16.60 -10.74
N GLY A 189 5.73 17.20 -11.34
CA GLY A 189 5.60 18.06 -12.53
C GLY A 189 5.81 17.36 -13.88
N MET A 190 5.89 16.03 -13.90
CA MET A 190 6.29 15.25 -15.09
C MET A 190 5.10 14.81 -15.97
N MET A 191 3.87 15.21 -15.65
CA MET A 191 2.66 15.03 -16.48
C MET A 191 1.85 16.31 -16.60
#